data_AF-A0AAN9VXW5-F1
#
_entry.id   AF-A0AAN9VXW5-F1
#
_cell.length_a   1.000
_cell.length_b   1.000
_cell.length_c   1.000
_cell.angle_alpha   90.00
_cell.angle_beta   90.00
_cell.angle_gamma   90.00
#
_symmetry.space_group_name_H-M   'P 1'
#
loop_
_entity.id
_entity.type
_entity.pdbx_description
1 polymer ?
#
loop_
_entity_poly.entity_id
_entity_poly.type
_entity_poly.pdbx_seq_one_letter_code
_entity_poly.pdbx_strand_id
1 'polypeptide(L)'
;MPINIKLTKDLTKREVPDCTPEKGVTEYFLSKCEDRYEKKKPEWDVARFSPATELIAKQRELEAVLDRVSLKREEQKNHREELDQRWEELREEENQLRQSFMKFNKFVKENQEKRERAVRKVKEEEYVQAKRSADIRSLKTQLEYLNQVKEKMLKHVQEYKIYEDFLENVAAESNEFQSVYDIVTKYEILIDTRSLLAARQVQDMEEMEEVRNALTHHDEEKEQVLMGINNEMAELQTKYDEAKQNSLRWETILGRLKIVSAEKSQELAQVKTCCWNLFQQLRNSRPNVADKKQEDVEGQLVEIKDAIRALKRVVETAQERTALETETGIAQVEGSNKSDESQYKDDRSRKILEFSTAKRKTLKSHISTIKKENNSPNVSVLSKLNM
;
A
#
# COMPACT_ATOMS: atom_id res chain seq x y z
N MET A 1 37.63 62.13 128.63
CA MET A 1 38.06 62.50 130.00
C MET A 1 37.11 61.83 130.98
N PRO A 2 37.57 60.89 131.82
CA PRO A 2 36.75 60.37 132.90
C PRO A 2 37.02 61.18 134.19
N ILE A 3 36.01 61.94 134.60
CA ILE A 3 35.87 62.46 135.96
C ILE A 3 34.91 61.50 136.65
N ASN A 4 35.33 60.80 137.72
CA ASN A 4 34.61 60.93 138.99
C ASN A 4 35.21 60.14 140.15
N ILE A 5 35.48 60.93 141.19
CA ILE A 5 35.07 60.72 142.58
C ILE A 5 35.75 59.57 143.32
N LYS A 6 36.77 59.97 144.08
CA LYS A 6 37.11 59.40 145.38
C LYS A 6 35.88 59.47 146.28
N LEU A 7 35.39 58.33 146.75
CA LEU A 7 34.51 58.29 147.91
C LEU A 7 35.15 57.42 149.00
N THR A 8 35.95 58.10 149.82
CA THR A 8 36.32 57.69 151.17
C THR A 8 35.05 57.45 151.97
N LYS A 9 34.79 56.20 152.37
CA LYS A 9 33.83 55.90 153.43
C LYS A 9 34.58 55.20 154.56
N ASP A 10 34.54 55.85 155.71
CA ASP A 10 35.18 55.49 156.96
C ASP A 10 34.87 54.05 157.36
N LEU A 11 35.93 53.27 157.51
CA LEU A 11 35.89 51.93 158.12
C LEU A 11 35.79 52.12 159.64
N THR A 12 34.57 52.37 160.13
CA THR A 12 34.24 52.04 161.51
C THR A 12 34.56 50.56 161.72
N LYS A 13 35.35 50.25 162.76
CA LYS A 13 35.75 48.89 163.11
C LYS A 13 34.49 48.05 163.28
N ARG A 14 34.15 47.27 162.26
CA ARG A 14 33.07 46.30 162.31
C ARG A 14 33.55 45.20 163.23
N GLU A 15 33.01 45.17 164.44
CA GLU A 15 33.22 44.08 165.39
C GLU A 15 32.88 42.78 164.65
N VAL A 16 33.90 41.92 164.50
CA VAL A 16 33.70 40.56 164.01
C VAL A 16 33.03 39.85 165.17
N PRO A 17 31.75 39.43 165.05
CA PRO A 17 31.05 38.83 166.16
C PRO A 17 31.77 37.53 166.55
N ASP A 18 31.99 37.30 167.84
CA ASP A 18 32.53 36.04 168.40
C ASP A 18 31.54 34.91 168.14
N CYS A 19 31.50 34.42 166.91
CA CYS A 19 30.64 33.32 166.51
C CYS A 19 31.43 32.37 165.61
N THR A 20 31.35 31.08 165.96
CA THR A 20 31.90 29.98 165.17
C THR A 20 31.40 30.08 163.72
N PRO A 21 32.25 29.85 162.69
CA PRO A 21 31.93 30.12 161.28
C PRO A 21 30.62 29.47 160.79
N GLU A 22 30.21 28.35 161.37
CA GLU A 22 28.92 27.69 161.08
C GLU A 22 27.68 28.54 161.44
N LYS A 23 27.76 29.35 162.51
CA LYS A 23 26.67 30.27 162.92
C LYS A 23 26.60 31.52 162.04
N GLY A 24 27.74 32.05 161.59
CA GLY A 24 27.76 33.22 160.70
C GLY A 24 27.16 32.95 159.32
N VAL A 25 27.37 31.74 158.77
CA VAL A 25 26.78 31.34 157.49
C VAL A 25 25.26 31.18 157.59
N THR A 26 24.77 30.61 158.68
CA THR A 26 23.32 30.45 158.90
C THR A 26 22.62 31.81 159.09
N GLU A 27 23.23 32.76 159.81
CA GLU A 27 22.72 34.14 159.89
C GLU A 27 22.76 34.89 158.55
N TYR A 28 23.80 34.69 157.72
CA TYR A 28 23.87 35.26 156.37
C TYR A 28 22.71 34.79 155.49
N PHE A 29 22.42 33.48 155.49
CA PHE A 29 21.29 32.94 154.72
C PHE A 29 19.93 33.40 155.25
N LEU A 30 19.77 33.56 156.58
CA LEU A 30 18.57 34.16 157.17
C LEU A 30 18.37 35.61 156.70
N SER A 31 19.43 36.44 156.69
CA SER A 31 19.36 37.82 156.21
C SER A 31 19.09 37.94 154.69
N LYS A 32 19.73 37.08 153.86
CA LYS A 32 19.45 37.03 152.41
C LYS A 32 18.04 36.53 152.10
N CYS A 33 17.44 35.74 152.99
CA CYS A 33 16.04 35.35 152.92
C CYS A 33 15.12 36.49 153.38
N GLU A 34 15.46 37.23 154.43
CA GLU A 34 14.75 38.44 154.85
C GLU A 34 14.70 39.53 153.78
N ASP A 35 15.75 39.71 152.98
CA ASP A 35 15.75 40.65 151.84
C ASP A 35 14.82 40.23 150.69
N ARG A 36 14.49 38.94 150.58
CA ARG A 36 13.54 38.41 149.59
C ARG A 36 12.10 38.40 150.08
N TYR A 37 11.86 38.58 151.38
CA TYR A 37 10.52 38.85 151.88
C TYR A 37 10.16 40.31 151.56
N GLU A 38 9.13 40.50 150.74
CA GLU A 38 8.54 41.81 150.50
C GLU A 38 8.21 42.47 151.84
N LYS A 39 8.97 43.50 152.22
CA LYS A 39 8.65 44.34 153.38
C LYS A 39 7.32 45.01 153.11
N LYS A 40 6.22 44.41 153.61
CA LYS A 40 4.90 45.04 153.63
C LYS A 40 5.05 46.34 154.42
N LYS A 41 5.08 47.47 153.71
CA LYS A 41 5.05 48.78 154.34
C LYS A 41 3.75 48.90 155.14
N PRO A 42 3.77 49.47 156.36
CA PRO A 42 2.58 49.56 157.21
C PRO A 42 1.41 50.25 156.47
N GLU A 43 0.17 49.80 156.68
CA GLU A 43 -1.04 50.34 156.01
C GLU A 43 -1.27 51.84 156.23
N TRP A 44 -0.64 52.46 157.24
CA TRP A 44 -0.71 53.90 157.47
C TRP A 44 0.29 54.71 156.62
N ASP A 45 1.26 54.06 155.97
CA ASP A 45 2.23 54.67 155.04
C ASP A 45 1.64 54.76 153.63
N VAL A 46 0.41 55.26 153.56
CA VAL A 46 -0.30 55.65 152.34
C VAL A 46 -0.22 57.17 152.26
N ALA A 47 0.27 57.69 151.13
CA ALA A 47 0.40 59.13 150.93
C ALA A 47 -0.94 59.85 151.16
N ARG A 48 -0.95 60.89 152.01
CA ARG A 48 -2.16 61.67 152.32
C ARG A 48 -2.68 62.40 151.07
N PHE A 49 -3.99 62.38 150.85
CA PHE A 49 -4.66 63.00 149.71
C PHE A 49 -4.48 64.53 149.71
N SER A 50 -3.81 65.07 148.70
CA SER A 50 -3.60 66.50 148.44
C SER A 50 -3.65 66.78 146.93
N PRO A 51 -4.15 67.94 146.46
CA PRO A 51 -4.19 68.26 145.02
C PRO A 51 -2.82 68.10 144.31
N ALA A 52 -1.72 68.36 145.02
CA ALA A 52 -0.37 68.13 144.50
C ALA A 52 -0.06 66.63 144.29
N THR A 53 -0.55 65.75 145.17
CA THR A 53 -0.38 64.29 145.04
C THR A 53 -1.27 63.70 143.93
N GLU A 54 -2.46 64.27 143.68
CA GLU A 54 -3.33 63.89 142.58
C GLU A 54 -2.75 64.32 141.22
N LEU A 55 -2.17 65.52 141.14
CA LEU A 55 -1.45 65.99 139.97
C LEU A 55 -0.29 65.03 139.63
N ILE A 56 0.51 64.63 140.62
CA ILE A 56 1.59 63.65 140.44
C ILE A 56 1.04 62.28 140.00
N ALA A 57 -0.10 61.83 140.54
CA ALA A 57 -0.74 60.59 140.12
C ALA A 57 -1.22 60.66 138.66
N LYS A 58 -1.84 61.77 138.25
CA LYS A 58 -2.27 62.00 136.85
C LYS A 58 -1.10 62.18 135.88
N GLN A 59 0.01 62.78 136.32
CA GLN A 59 1.25 62.83 135.54
C GLN A 59 1.81 61.43 135.31
N ARG A 60 1.85 60.58 136.34
CA ARG A 60 2.25 59.17 136.19
C ARG A 60 1.31 58.36 135.32
N GLU A 61 -0.01 58.59 135.42
CA GLU A 61 -1.00 57.98 134.52
C GLU A 61 -0.78 58.44 133.06
N LEU A 62 -0.52 59.72 132.84
CA LEU A 62 -0.23 60.28 131.52
C LEU A 62 1.08 59.69 130.96
N GLU A 63 2.15 59.64 131.76
CA GLU A 63 3.41 59.00 131.40
C GLU A 63 3.20 57.53 131.03
N ALA A 64 2.46 56.76 131.85
CA ALA A 64 2.14 55.37 131.54
C ALA A 64 1.30 55.20 130.26
N VAL A 65 0.39 56.13 129.95
CA VAL A 65 -0.37 56.13 128.69
C VAL A 65 0.51 56.52 127.51
N LEU A 66 1.38 57.51 127.66
CA LEU A 66 2.34 57.92 126.63
C LEU A 66 3.32 56.79 126.31
N ASP A 67 3.82 56.08 127.32
CA ASP A 67 4.66 54.89 127.17
C ASP A 67 3.91 53.76 126.44
N ARG A 68 2.62 53.55 126.73
CA ARG A 68 1.81 52.58 125.98
C ARG A 68 1.60 52.99 124.52
N VAL A 69 1.42 54.29 124.25
CA VAL A 69 1.25 54.81 122.89
C VAL A 69 2.56 54.76 122.12
N SER A 70 3.70 55.06 122.74
CA SER A 70 5.02 54.94 122.11
C SER A 70 5.31 53.49 121.77
N LEU A 71 5.09 52.54 122.69
CA LEU A 71 5.21 51.10 122.43
C LEU A 71 4.33 50.66 121.24
N LYS A 72 3.06 51.05 121.20
CA LYS A 72 2.17 50.72 120.07
C LYS A 72 2.62 51.35 118.75
N ARG A 73 3.19 52.55 118.77
CA ARG A 73 3.74 53.19 117.56
C ARG A 73 4.98 52.47 117.07
N GLU A 74 5.84 52.02 117.98
CA GLU A 74 7.00 51.20 117.67
C GLU A 74 6.58 49.84 117.10
N GLU A 75 5.60 49.16 117.71
CA GLU A 75 5.00 47.92 117.19
C GLU A 75 4.41 48.11 115.78
N GLN A 76 3.65 49.19 115.55
CA GLN A 76 3.09 49.50 114.22
C GLN A 76 4.17 49.81 113.19
N LYS A 77 5.23 50.50 113.61
CA LYS A 77 6.38 50.79 112.74
C LYS A 77 7.07 49.49 112.34
N ASN A 78 7.39 48.64 113.31
CA ASN A 78 7.99 47.33 113.07
C ASN A 78 7.10 46.48 112.16
N HIS A 79 5.79 46.47 112.40
CA HIS A 79 4.84 45.73 111.57
C HIS A 79 4.76 46.26 110.12
N ARG A 80 4.85 47.57 109.91
CA ARG A 80 4.92 48.16 108.57
C ARG A 80 6.22 47.77 107.87
N GLU A 81 7.35 47.81 108.58
CA GLU A 81 8.64 47.40 108.05
C GLU A 81 8.62 45.91 107.65
N GLU A 82 8.01 45.03 108.45
CA GLU A 82 7.80 43.61 108.11
C GLU A 82 6.91 43.43 106.87
N LEU A 83 5.81 44.19 106.77
CA LEU A 83 4.92 44.13 105.61
C LEU A 83 5.62 44.63 104.34
N ASP A 84 6.36 45.73 104.42
CA ASP A 84 7.11 46.27 103.29
C ASP A 84 8.19 45.28 102.83
N GLN A 85 8.87 44.60 103.76
CA GLN A 85 9.81 43.51 103.43
C GLN A 85 9.10 42.37 102.70
N ARG A 86 7.96 41.87 103.21
CA ARG A 86 7.17 40.83 102.54
C ARG A 86 6.68 41.25 101.16
N TRP A 87 6.30 42.52 100.99
CA TRP A 87 5.88 43.05 99.69
C TRP A 87 7.02 43.10 98.68
N GLU A 88 8.23 43.44 99.12
CA GLU A 88 9.41 43.43 98.26
C GLU A 88 9.80 42.00 97.89
N GLU A 89 9.79 41.06 98.85
CA GLU A 89 10.01 39.62 98.59
C GLU A 89 9.02 39.08 97.55
N LEU A 90 7.73 39.35 97.71
CA LEU A 90 6.70 38.94 96.73
C LEU A 90 6.94 39.56 95.34
N ARG A 91 7.44 40.79 95.28
CA ARG A 91 7.76 41.47 94.01
C ARG A 91 9.00 40.85 93.35
N GLU A 92 10.00 40.47 94.14
CA GLU A 92 11.16 39.73 93.65
C GLU A 92 10.75 38.37 93.10
N GLU A 93 9.92 37.61 93.82
CA GLU A 93 9.38 36.33 93.38
C GLU A 93 8.56 36.47 92.09
N GLU A 94 7.68 37.48 92.00
CA GLU A 94 6.93 37.77 90.78
C GLU A 94 7.87 38.06 89.60
N ASN A 95 8.89 38.89 89.82
CA ASN A 95 9.87 39.22 88.79
C ASN A 95 10.69 38.00 88.35
N GLN A 96 11.11 37.15 89.28
CA GLN A 96 11.79 35.88 88.96
C GLN A 96 10.88 34.97 88.14
N LEU A 97 9.60 34.86 88.52
CA LEU A 97 8.63 34.06 87.79
C LEU A 97 8.42 34.62 86.38
N ARG A 98 8.24 35.93 86.22
CA ARG A 98 8.14 36.59 84.90
C ARG A 98 9.36 36.34 84.03
N GLN A 99 10.57 36.48 84.59
CA GLN A 99 11.81 36.18 83.86
C GLN A 99 11.90 34.70 83.46
N SER A 100 11.49 33.78 84.35
CA SER A 100 11.46 32.35 84.07
C SER A 100 10.48 32.03 82.92
N PHE A 101 9.29 32.68 82.91
CA PHE A 101 8.32 32.55 81.82
C PHE A 101 8.86 33.10 80.51
N MET A 102 9.56 34.24 80.51
CA MET A 102 10.20 34.76 79.29
C MET A 102 11.27 33.79 78.75
N LYS A 103 12.12 33.25 79.64
CA LYS A 103 13.14 32.25 79.27
C LYS A 103 12.49 30.97 78.74
N PHE A 104 11.43 30.48 79.38
CA PHE A 104 10.70 29.29 78.94
C PHE A 104 10.03 29.50 77.59
N ASN A 105 9.30 30.62 77.40
CA ASN A 105 8.69 30.95 76.12
C ASN A 105 9.73 31.08 75.01
N LYS A 106 10.88 31.71 75.29
CA LYS A 106 12.00 31.78 74.35
C LYS A 106 12.52 30.38 74.01
N PHE A 107 12.73 29.52 75.01
CA PHE A 107 13.16 28.14 74.81
C PHE A 107 12.17 27.33 73.97
N VAL A 108 10.87 27.46 74.21
CA VAL A 108 9.83 26.77 73.43
C VAL A 108 9.86 27.23 71.97
N LYS A 109 9.94 28.55 71.73
CA LYS A 109 10.05 29.10 70.35
C LYS A 109 11.31 28.60 69.65
N GLU A 110 12.47 28.68 70.29
CA GLU A 110 13.73 28.20 69.70
C GLU A 110 13.71 26.68 69.44
N ASN A 111 13.12 25.89 70.33
CA ASN A 111 12.98 24.45 70.13
C ASN A 111 12.06 24.13 68.95
N GLN A 112 10.93 24.85 68.84
CA GLN A 112 10.02 24.74 67.71
C GLN A 112 10.72 25.10 66.39
N GLU A 113 11.45 26.22 66.33
CA GLU A 113 12.23 26.60 65.15
C GLU A 113 13.33 25.59 64.81
N LYS A 114 13.97 24.96 65.81
CA LYS A 114 14.95 23.88 65.59
C LYS A 114 14.27 22.64 65.00
N ARG A 115 13.10 22.25 65.52
CA ARG A 115 12.30 21.13 64.99
C ARG A 115 11.86 21.41 63.55
N GLU A 116 11.32 22.59 63.28
CA GLU A 116 10.88 22.97 61.93
C GLU A 116 12.05 23.02 60.93
N ARG A 117 13.22 23.52 61.35
CA ARG A 117 14.43 23.47 60.51
C ARG A 117 14.89 22.04 60.26
N ALA A 118 14.89 21.18 61.28
CA ALA A 118 15.25 19.78 61.11
C ALA A 118 14.29 19.06 60.16
N VAL A 119 12.97 19.24 60.33
CA VAL A 119 11.95 18.66 59.44
C VAL A 119 12.10 19.16 58.01
N ARG A 120 12.35 20.46 57.80
CA ARG A 120 12.60 21.00 56.45
C ARG A 120 13.83 20.38 55.80
N LYS A 121 14.94 20.27 56.54
CA LYS A 121 16.16 19.63 56.04
C LYS A 121 15.93 18.16 55.69
N VAL A 122 15.23 17.41 56.53
CA VAL A 122 14.89 16.01 56.24
C VAL A 122 14.09 15.91 54.94
N LYS A 123 13.06 16.73 54.76
CA LYS A 123 12.25 16.73 53.52
C LYS A 123 13.07 17.09 52.28
N GLU A 124 13.97 18.06 52.40
CA GLU A 124 14.86 18.47 51.30
C GLU A 124 15.83 17.34 50.92
N GLU A 125 16.45 16.69 51.91
CA GLU A 125 17.34 15.54 51.68
C GLU A 125 16.58 14.33 51.13
N GLU A 126 15.36 14.05 51.62
CA GLU A 126 14.50 12.99 51.07
C GLU A 126 14.18 13.24 49.60
N TYR A 127 13.87 14.49 49.21
CA TYR A 127 13.63 14.87 47.83
C TYR A 127 14.88 14.68 46.95
N VAL A 128 16.04 15.16 47.42
CA VAL A 128 17.31 15.01 46.71
C VAL A 128 17.68 13.54 46.56
N GLN A 129 17.50 12.75 47.61
CA GLN A 129 17.76 11.31 47.61
C GLN A 129 16.82 10.58 46.65
N ALA A 130 15.53 10.92 46.63
CA ALA A 130 14.57 10.34 45.70
C ALA A 130 14.98 10.63 44.25
N LYS A 131 15.35 11.88 43.92
CA LYS A 131 15.83 12.26 42.59
C LYS A 131 17.09 11.49 42.20
N ARG A 132 18.13 11.49 43.05
CA ARG A 132 19.37 10.74 42.80
C ARG A 132 19.11 9.25 42.65
N SER A 133 18.20 8.67 43.42
CA SER A 133 17.85 7.25 43.30
C SER A 133 17.18 6.93 41.97
N ALA A 134 16.38 7.86 41.42
CA ALA A 134 15.75 7.72 40.12
C ALA A 134 16.80 7.80 39.00
N ASP A 135 17.73 8.75 39.10
CA ASP A 135 18.84 8.89 38.15
C ASP A 135 19.77 7.67 38.19
N ILE A 136 20.08 7.13 39.37
CA ILE A 136 20.85 5.89 39.49
C ILE A 136 20.12 4.72 38.83
N ARG A 137 18.79 4.63 39.00
CA ARG A 137 17.98 3.57 38.36
C ARG A 137 18.00 3.70 36.84
N SER A 138 17.78 4.90 36.30
CA SER A 138 17.81 5.12 34.84
C SER A 138 19.19 4.83 34.25
N LEU A 139 20.27 5.33 34.88
CA LEU A 139 21.64 5.06 34.45
C LEU A 139 21.98 3.56 34.51
N LYS A 140 21.55 2.84 35.55
CA LYS A 140 21.72 1.38 35.62
C LYS A 140 21.02 0.66 34.47
N THR A 141 19.79 1.05 34.13
CA THR A 141 19.08 0.45 33.00
C THR A 141 19.78 0.72 31.66
N GLN A 142 20.34 1.92 31.48
CA GLN A 142 21.10 2.27 30.29
C GLN A 142 22.42 1.48 30.20
N LEU A 143 23.13 1.33 31.32
CA LEU A 143 24.35 0.52 31.39
C LEU A 143 24.07 -0.94 31.05
N GLU A 144 22.99 -1.50 31.58
CA GLU A 144 22.57 -2.87 31.28
C GLU A 144 22.27 -3.04 29.79
N TYR A 145 21.52 -2.11 29.19
CA TYR A 145 21.26 -2.10 27.75
C TYR A 145 22.56 -2.05 26.93
N LEU A 146 23.47 -1.12 27.26
CA LEU A 146 24.74 -0.99 26.55
C LEU A 146 25.63 -2.23 26.71
N ASN A 147 25.63 -2.88 27.87
CA ASN A 147 26.34 -4.14 28.07
C ASN A 147 25.75 -5.25 27.20
N GLN A 148 24.42 -5.36 27.09
CA GLN A 148 23.80 -6.34 26.19
C GLN A 148 24.14 -6.07 24.72
N VAL A 149 24.17 -4.81 24.29
CA VAL A 149 24.62 -4.45 22.94
C VAL A 149 26.08 -4.83 22.73
N LYS A 150 26.96 -4.51 23.69
CA LYS A 150 28.37 -4.91 23.65
C LYS A 150 28.53 -6.41 23.55
N GLU A 151 27.81 -7.20 24.35
CA GLU A 151 27.86 -8.66 24.29
C GLU A 151 27.42 -9.21 22.94
N LYS A 152 26.35 -8.67 22.35
CA LYS A 152 25.90 -9.04 21.00
C LYS A 152 26.96 -8.71 19.94
N MET A 153 27.54 -7.51 20.00
CA MET A 153 28.62 -7.12 19.09
C MET A 153 29.85 -8.01 19.24
N LEU A 154 30.24 -8.37 20.46
CA LEU A 154 31.35 -9.28 20.70
C LEU A 154 31.07 -10.68 20.15
N LYS A 155 29.83 -11.20 20.30
CA LYS A 155 29.43 -12.46 19.67
C LYS A 155 29.57 -12.40 18.15
N HIS A 156 29.06 -11.34 17.53
CA HIS A 156 29.20 -11.17 16.08
C HIS A 156 30.66 -11.05 15.64
N VAL A 157 31.51 -10.31 16.37
CA VAL A 157 32.95 -10.25 16.06
C VAL A 157 33.59 -11.64 16.17
N GLN A 158 33.23 -12.43 17.18
CA GLN A 158 33.73 -13.81 17.31
C GLN A 158 33.23 -14.73 16.20
N GLU A 159 31.96 -14.62 15.80
CA GLU A 159 31.39 -15.35 14.66
C GLU A 159 32.13 -14.99 13.36
N TYR A 160 32.37 -13.70 13.13
CA TYR A 160 33.02 -13.22 11.91
C TYR A 160 34.53 -13.44 11.89
N LYS A 161 35.18 -13.64 13.04
CA LYS A 161 36.61 -13.92 13.14
C LYS A 161 37.04 -15.11 12.28
N ILE A 162 36.17 -16.12 12.13
CA ILE A 162 36.44 -17.29 11.28
C ILE A 162 36.70 -16.86 9.82
N TYR A 163 35.97 -15.86 9.33
CA TYR A 163 36.17 -15.34 7.97
C TYR A 163 37.41 -14.46 7.87
N GLU A 164 37.74 -13.69 8.91
CA GLU A 164 39.00 -12.94 8.98
C GLU A 164 40.19 -13.90 8.92
N ASP A 165 40.24 -14.89 9.82
CA ASP A 165 41.29 -15.92 9.86
C ASP A 165 41.38 -16.66 8.50
N PHE A 166 40.25 -16.96 7.86
CA PHE A 166 40.24 -17.56 6.51
C PHE A 166 40.83 -16.64 5.45
N LEU A 167 40.44 -15.37 5.41
CA LEU A 167 40.94 -14.41 4.42
C LEU A 167 42.43 -14.09 4.65
N GLU A 168 42.89 -14.07 5.90
CA GLU A 168 44.30 -13.95 6.24
C GLU A 168 45.09 -15.16 5.73
N ASN A 169 44.58 -16.39 5.91
CA ASN A 169 45.20 -17.59 5.36
C ASN A 169 45.26 -17.56 3.83
N VAL A 170 44.18 -17.13 3.16
CA VAL A 170 44.16 -16.97 1.70
C VAL A 170 45.17 -15.93 1.24
N ALA A 171 45.27 -14.78 1.91
CA ALA A 171 46.28 -13.76 1.61
C ALA A 171 47.71 -14.28 1.85
N ALA A 172 47.92 -15.12 2.86
CA ALA A 172 49.22 -15.73 3.15
C ALA A 172 49.62 -16.80 2.11
N GLU A 173 48.67 -17.57 1.59
CA GLU A 173 48.91 -18.60 0.58
C GLU A 173 49.05 -18.04 -0.85
N SER A 174 48.34 -16.95 -1.14
CA SER A 174 48.33 -16.33 -2.46
C SER A 174 49.21 -15.07 -2.49
N ASN A 175 50.33 -15.14 -3.21
CA ASN A 175 51.20 -13.98 -3.46
C ASN A 175 50.53 -12.85 -4.28
N GLU A 176 49.28 -13.03 -4.72
CA GLU A 176 48.52 -12.03 -5.47
C GLU A 176 47.91 -10.93 -4.59
N PHE A 177 47.76 -11.19 -3.28
CA PHE A 177 47.14 -10.25 -2.34
C PHE A 177 48.08 -9.94 -1.19
N GLN A 178 48.29 -8.66 -0.87
CA GLN A 178 49.19 -8.25 0.22
C GLN A 178 48.43 -8.12 1.54
N SER A 179 47.13 -7.86 1.47
CA SER A 179 46.24 -7.71 2.62
C SER A 179 44.86 -8.28 2.32
N VAL A 180 44.13 -8.66 3.38
CA VAL A 180 42.70 -8.99 3.32
C VAL A 180 41.90 -7.89 2.63
N TYR A 181 42.30 -6.62 2.83
CA TYR A 181 41.68 -5.47 2.18
C TYR A 181 41.77 -5.51 0.65
N ASP A 182 42.87 -6.03 0.08
CA ASP A 182 43.04 -6.13 -1.38
C ASP A 182 42.09 -7.18 -1.97
N ILE A 183 41.80 -8.24 -1.23
CA ILE A 183 40.83 -9.27 -1.61
C ILE A 183 39.43 -8.65 -1.64
N VAL A 184 39.06 -7.90 -0.59
CA VAL A 184 37.75 -7.26 -0.49
C VAL A 184 37.57 -6.21 -1.58
N THR A 185 38.55 -5.33 -1.81
CA THR A 185 38.46 -4.32 -2.88
C THR A 185 38.37 -4.93 -4.27
N LYS A 186 39.14 -6.00 -4.56
CA LYS A 186 39.00 -6.73 -5.83
C LYS A 186 37.61 -7.36 -5.94
N TYR A 187 37.08 -7.92 -4.86
CA TYR A 187 35.74 -8.48 -4.84
C TYR A 187 34.65 -7.41 -5.09
N GLU A 188 34.77 -6.24 -4.47
CA GLU A 188 33.89 -5.09 -4.71
C GLU A 188 33.94 -4.66 -6.18
N ILE A 189 35.13 -4.48 -6.75
CA ILE A 189 35.30 -4.16 -8.17
C ILE A 189 34.68 -5.25 -9.06
N LEU A 190 34.81 -6.52 -8.70
CA LEU A 190 34.20 -7.63 -9.45
C LEU A 190 32.67 -7.64 -9.36
N ILE A 191 32.09 -7.31 -8.20
CA ILE A 191 30.64 -7.13 -8.08
C ILE A 191 30.17 -5.95 -8.93
N ASP A 192 30.86 -4.81 -8.82
CA ASP A 192 30.48 -3.60 -9.54
C ASP A 192 30.56 -3.82 -11.05
N THR A 193 31.66 -4.42 -11.54
CA THR A 193 31.80 -4.79 -12.96
C THR A 193 30.77 -5.81 -13.41
N ARG A 194 30.44 -6.82 -12.59
CA ARG A 194 29.35 -7.75 -12.89
C ARG A 194 28.00 -7.04 -12.99
N SER A 195 27.72 -6.10 -12.08
CA SER A 195 26.48 -5.33 -12.08
C SER A 195 26.37 -4.43 -13.31
N LEU A 196 27.47 -3.79 -13.69
CA LEU A 196 27.57 -2.97 -14.90
C LEU A 196 27.41 -3.81 -16.16
N LEU A 197 28.05 -4.98 -16.22
CA LEU A 197 27.93 -5.89 -17.35
C LEU A 197 26.51 -6.45 -17.48
N ALA A 198 25.86 -6.78 -16.36
CA ALA A 198 24.47 -7.21 -16.36
C ALA A 198 23.53 -6.09 -16.86
N ALA A 199 23.75 -4.84 -16.41
CA ALA A 199 22.98 -3.70 -16.90
C ALA A 199 23.18 -3.48 -18.41
N ARG A 200 24.43 -3.57 -18.88
CA ARG A 200 24.75 -3.48 -20.31
C ARG A 200 24.13 -4.61 -21.11
N GLN A 201 24.14 -5.84 -20.59
CA GLN A 201 23.51 -6.98 -21.25
C GLN A 201 21.99 -6.76 -21.42
N VAL A 202 21.32 -6.19 -20.42
CA VAL A 202 19.90 -5.83 -20.53
C VAL A 202 19.70 -4.80 -21.64
N GLN A 203 20.53 -3.75 -21.68
CA GLN A 203 20.47 -2.75 -22.74
C GLN A 203 20.70 -3.36 -24.14
N ASP A 204 21.73 -4.20 -24.30
CA ASP A 204 22.03 -4.85 -25.58
C ASP A 204 20.87 -5.78 -26.02
N MET A 205 20.17 -6.41 -25.06
CA MET A 205 18.96 -7.21 -25.33
C MET A 205 17.78 -6.34 -25.76
N GLU A 206 17.56 -5.19 -25.11
CA GLU A 206 16.54 -4.22 -25.53
C GLU A 206 16.80 -3.71 -26.95
N GLU A 207 18.04 -3.31 -27.26
CA GLU A 207 18.45 -2.89 -28.60
C GLU A 207 18.24 -4.02 -29.63
N MET A 208 18.54 -5.27 -29.27
CA MET A 208 18.29 -6.41 -30.15
C MET A 208 16.80 -6.67 -30.37
N GLU A 209 15.97 -6.52 -29.33
CA GLU A 209 14.52 -6.64 -29.45
C GLU A 209 13.92 -5.54 -30.32
N GLU A 210 14.40 -4.30 -30.20
CA GLU A 210 14.00 -3.19 -31.07
C GLU A 210 14.32 -3.47 -32.54
N VAL A 211 15.55 -3.90 -32.84
CA VAL A 211 15.96 -4.26 -34.20
C VAL A 211 15.15 -5.44 -34.73
N ARG A 212 14.88 -6.44 -33.89
CA ARG A 212 14.04 -7.58 -34.26
C ARG A 212 12.61 -7.16 -34.59
N ASN A 213 12.02 -6.28 -33.77
CA ASN A 213 10.69 -5.75 -33.99
C ASN A 213 10.61 -4.90 -35.27
N ALA A 214 11.65 -4.11 -35.56
CA ALA A 214 11.75 -3.35 -36.80
C ALA A 214 11.84 -4.27 -38.02
N LEU A 215 12.61 -5.37 -37.92
CA LEU A 215 12.69 -6.37 -38.99
C LEU A 215 11.34 -7.06 -39.23
N THR A 216 10.68 -7.54 -38.18
CA THR A 216 9.36 -8.18 -38.31
C THR A 216 8.34 -7.24 -38.91
N HIS A 217 8.37 -5.95 -38.52
CA HIS A 217 7.50 -4.94 -39.10
C HIS A 217 7.75 -4.75 -40.61
N HIS A 218 9.02 -4.66 -41.02
CA HIS A 218 9.35 -4.59 -42.44
C HIS A 218 8.95 -5.84 -43.21
N ASP A 219 9.10 -7.04 -42.63
CA ASP A 219 8.66 -8.28 -43.26
C ASP A 219 7.13 -8.30 -43.45
N GLU A 220 6.37 -7.87 -42.45
CA GLU A 220 4.91 -7.72 -42.54
C GLU A 220 4.50 -6.71 -43.63
N GLU A 221 5.17 -5.55 -43.71
CA GLU A 221 4.94 -4.56 -44.77
C GLU A 221 5.19 -5.17 -46.16
N LYS A 222 6.28 -5.93 -46.32
CA LYS A 222 6.60 -6.59 -47.60
C LYS A 222 5.61 -7.70 -47.93
N GLU A 223 5.17 -8.47 -46.96
CA GLU A 223 4.16 -9.50 -47.15
C GLU A 223 2.82 -8.90 -47.59
N GLN A 224 2.41 -7.77 -47.01
CA GLN A 224 1.23 -7.02 -47.46
C GLN A 224 1.34 -6.55 -48.91
N VAL A 225 2.51 -6.04 -49.32
CA VAL A 225 2.75 -5.65 -50.72
C VAL A 225 2.71 -6.86 -51.65
N LEU A 226 3.33 -7.99 -51.27
CA LEU A 226 3.29 -9.23 -52.04
C LEU A 226 1.86 -9.75 -52.19
N MET A 227 1.06 -9.68 -51.13
CA MET A 227 -0.36 -10.04 -51.18
C MET A 227 -1.14 -9.12 -52.13
N GLY A 228 -0.85 -7.82 -52.12
CA GLY A 228 -1.40 -6.85 -53.06
C GLY A 228 -1.09 -7.21 -54.52
N ILE A 229 0.18 -7.46 -54.84
CA ILE A 229 0.60 -7.86 -56.19
C ILE A 229 0.01 -9.22 -56.59
N ASN A 230 -0.09 -10.17 -55.66
CA ASN A 230 -0.68 -11.48 -55.94
C ASN A 230 -2.18 -11.36 -56.24
N ASN A 231 -2.90 -10.47 -55.56
CA ASN A 231 -4.29 -10.16 -55.87
C ASN A 231 -4.41 -9.52 -57.26
N GLU A 232 -3.57 -8.54 -57.60
CA GLU A 232 -3.54 -7.95 -58.94
C GLU A 232 -3.21 -8.98 -60.02
N MET A 233 -2.25 -9.88 -59.76
CA MET A 233 -1.91 -10.98 -60.66
C MET A 233 -3.10 -11.92 -60.86
N ALA A 234 -3.81 -12.27 -59.79
CA ALA A 234 -5.02 -13.08 -59.89
C ALA A 234 -6.12 -12.36 -60.71
N GLU A 235 -6.31 -11.07 -60.53
CA GLU A 235 -7.24 -10.26 -61.34
C GLU A 235 -6.85 -10.17 -62.82
N LEU A 236 -5.56 -10.04 -63.12
CA LEU A 236 -5.07 -10.03 -64.50
C LEU A 236 -5.23 -11.41 -65.14
N GLN A 237 -4.98 -12.48 -64.38
CA GLN A 237 -5.13 -13.86 -64.85
C GLN A 237 -6.59 -14.17 -65.17
N THR A 238 -7.53 -13.76 -64.32
CA THR A 238 -8.98 -13.95 -64.60
C THR A 238 -9.40 -13.19 -65.85
N LYS A 239 -8.99 -11.92 -66.01
CA LYS A 239 -9.24 -11.12 -67.22
C LYS A 239 -8.65 -11.77 -68.48
N TYR A 240 -7.44 -12.31 -68.38
CA TYR A 240 -6.80 -13.03 -69.48
C TYR A 240 -7.58 -14.29 -69.86
N ASP A 241 -7.97 -15.09 -68.88
CA ASP A 241 -8.72 -16.32 -69.11
C ASP A 241 -10.12 -16.03 -69.69
N GLU A 242 -10.79 -14.97 -69.25
CA GLU A 242 -12.03 -14.48 -69.85
C GLU A 242 -11.86 -14.07 -71.32
N ALA A 243 -10.82 -13.27 -71.62
CA ALA A 243 -10.51 -12.86 -72.99
C ALA A 243 -10.18 -14.07 -73.88
N LYS A 244 -9.39 -15.03 -73.37
CA LYS A 244 -9.05 -16.27 -74.06
C LYS A 244 -10.27 -17.13 -74.33
N GLN A 245 -11.16 -17.30 -73.34
CA GLN A 245 -12.42 -18.01 -73.53
C GLN A 245 -13.30 -17.34 -74.59
N ASN A 246 -13.36 -16.01 -74.61
CA ASN A 246 -14.08 -15.27 -75.63
C ASN A 246 -13.47 -15.45 -77.03
N SER A 247 -12.14 -15.42 -77.16
CA SER A 247 -11.45 -15.72 -78.44
C SER A 247 -11.80 -17.11 -78.95
N LEU A 248 -11.68 -18.14 -78.08
CA LEU A 248 -12.02 -19.53 -78.44
C LEU A 248 -13.48 -19.69 -78.86
N ARG A 249 -14.41 -18.97 -78.21
CA ARG A 249 -15.83 -18.94 -78.61
C ARG A 249 -15.97 -18.38 -80.03
N TRP A 250 -15.35 -17.25 -80.33
CA TRP A 250 -15.40 -16.63 -81.65
C TRP A 250 -14.72 -17.47 -82.72
N GLU A 251 -13.59 -18.10 -82.42
CA GLU A 251 -12.92 -19.05 -83.31
C GLU A 251 -13.81 -20.26 -83.62
N THR A 252 -14.53 -20.78 -82.63
CA THR A 252 -15.49 -21.87 -82.84
C THR A 252 -16.63 -21.45 -83.76
N ILE A 253 -17.19 -20.25 -83.54
CA ILE A 253 -18.24 -19.69 -84.41
C ILE A 253 -17.71 -19.46 -85.82
N LEU A 254 -16.52 -18.87 -85.96
CA LEU A 254 -15.87 -18.65 -87.24
C LEU A 254 -15.56 -19.96 -87.96
N GLY A 255 -15.10 -20.98 -87.23
CA GLY A 255 -14.88 -22.33 -87.75
C GLY A 255 -16.16 -22.94 -88.31
N ARG A 256 -17.28 -22.83 -87.58
CA ARG A 256 -18.60 -23.25 -88.08
C ARG A 256 -19.01 -22.46 -89.32
N LEU A 257 -18.84 -21.14 -89.32
CA LEU A 257 -19.17 -20.30 -90.47
C LEU A 257 -18.32 -20.66 -91.70
N LYS A 258 -17.03 -20.96 -91.52
CA LYS A 258 -16.15 -21.44 -92.60
C LYS A 258 -16.62 -22.78 -93.15
N ILE A 259 -17.02 -23.73 -92.31
CA ILE A 259 -17.59 -25.01 -92.74
C ILE A 259 -18.87 -24.77 -93.54
N VAL A 260 -19.82 -24.00 -93.02
CA VAL A 260 -21.08 -23.68 -93.71
C VAL A 260 -20.81 -22.95 -95.03
N SER A 261 -19.85 -22.02 -95.07
CA SER A 261 -19.45 -21.33 -96.30
C SER A 261 -18.82 -22.27 -97.32
N ALA A 262 -17.99 -23.22 -96.88
CA ALA A 262 -17.41 -24.25 -97.73
C ALA A 262 -18.49 -25.21 -98.26
N GLU A 263 -19.43 -25.66 -97.42
CA GLU A 263 -20.58 -26.48 -97.83
C GLU A 263 -21.43 -25.74 -98.88
N LYS A 264 -21.76 -24.46 -98.65
CA LYS A 264 -22.50 -23.64 -99.62
C LYS A 264 -21.73 -23.40 -100.90
N SER A 265 -20.41 -23.17 -100.81
CA SER A 265 -19.55 -23.03 -101.99
C SER A 265 -19.48 -24.34 -102.80
N GLN A 266 -19.45 -25.48 -102.11
CA GLN A 266 -19.50 -26.81 -102.73
C GLN A 266 -20.86 -27.09 -103.38
N GLU A 267 -21.97 -26.81 -102.69
CA GLU A 267 -23.32 -26.89 -103.26
C GLU A 267 -23.43 -26.03 -104.53
N LEU A 268 -22.96 -24.78 -104.48
CA LEU A 268 -22.93 -23.91 -105.65
C LEU A 268 -22.06 -24.50 -106.77
N ALA A 269 -20.87 -25.01 -106.47
CA ALA A 269 -20.02 -25.65 -107.47
C ALA A 269 -20.69 -26.89 -108.10
N GLN A 270 -21.35 -27.73 -107.30
CA GLN A 270 -22.11 -28.89 -107.78
C GLN A 270 -23.26 -28.46 -108.69
N VAL A 271 -24.04 -27.45 -108.29
CA VAL A 271 -25.12 -26.90 -109.13
C VAL A 271 -24.55 -26.39 -110.45
N LYS A 272 -23.44 -25.63 -110.43
CA LYS A 272 -22.75 -25.19 -111.66
C LYS A 272 -22.33 -26.35 -112.54
N THR A 273 -21.74 -27.41 -111.97
CA THR A 273 -21.35 -28.62 -112.72
C THR A 273 -22.55 -29.37 -113.28
N CYS A 274 -23.64 -29.51 -112.52
CA CYS A 274 -24.88 -30.12 -113.01
C CYS A 274 -25.49 -29.31 -114.15
N CYS A 275 -25.57 -27.99 -114.04
CA CYS A 275 -26.00 -27.10 -115.12
C CYS A 275 -25.14 -27.27 -116.37
N TRP A 276 -23.81 -27.29 -116.21
CA TRP A 276 -22.87 -27.55 -117.31
C TRP A 276 -23.09 -28.91 -117.97
N ASN A 277 -23.24 -29.98 -117.18
CA ASN A 277 -23.47 -31.32 -117.69
C ASN A 277 -24.80 -31.44 -118.45
N LEU A 278 -25.87 -30.83 -117.93
CA LEU A 278 -27.18 -30.75 -118.60
C LEU A 278 -27.09 -29.97 -119.92
N PHE A 279 -26.39 -28.83 -119.91
CA PHE A 279 -26.11 -28.05 -121.12
C PHE A 279 -25.35 -28.88 -122.16
N GLN A 280 -24.35 -29.64 -121.74
CA GLN A 280 -23.55 -30.50 -122.61
C GLN A 280 -24.36 -31.69 -123.17
N GLN A 281 -25.25 -32.29 -122.38
CA GLN A 281 -26.20 -33.30 -122.85
C GLN A 281 -27.20 -32.75 -123.87
N LEU A 282 -27.71 -31.54 -123.65
CA LEU A 282 -28.57 -30.84 -124.61
C LEU A 282 -27.83 -30.52 -125.91
N ARG A 283 -26.57 -30.08 -125.82
CA ARG A 283 -25.71 -29.86 -126.98
C ARG A 283 -25.49 -31.14 -127.78
N ASN A 284 -25.26 -32.27 -127.10
CA ASN A 284 -25.12 -33.57 -127.76
C ASN A 284 -26.42 -34.04 -128.43
N SER A 285 -27.58 -33.63 -127.93
CA SER A 285 -28.90 -33.98 -128.49
C SER A 285 -29.42 -32.98 -129.55
N ARG A 286 -28.83 -31.78 -129.64
CA ARG A 286 -29.14 -30.73 -130.62
C ARG A 286 -27.84 -30.07 -131.11
N PRO A 287 -27.37 -30.35 -132.32
CA PRO A 287 -26.07 -29.86 -132.81
C PRO A 287 -26.00 -28.36 -133.18
N ASN A 288 -27.02 -27.54 -132.88
CA ASN A 288 -27.08 -26.10 -133.23
C ASN A 288 -27.21 -25.20 -131.99
N VAL A 289 -26.27 -25.31 -131.04
CA VAL A 289 -26.22 -24.44 -129.84
C VAL A 289 -24.81 -23.84 -129.70
N ALA A 290 -24.73 -22.53 -129.49
CA ALA A 290 -23.48 -21.77 -129.47
C ALA A 290 -22.59 -22.10 -128.24
N ASP A 291 -21.27 -22.04 -128.42
CA ASP A 291 -20.29 -22.40 -127.40
C ASP A 291 -20.18 -21.28 -126.35
N LYS A 292 -20.65 -21.53 -125.12
CA LYS A 292 -20.49 -20.61 -123.98
C LYS A 292 -19.45 -21.14 -123.01
N LYS A 293 -18.69 -20.22 -122.39
CA LYS A 293 -17.65 -20.55 -121.40
C LYS A 293 -18.27 -21.17 -120.14
N GLN A 294 -17.48 -22.02 -119.48
CA GLN A 294 -17.87 -22.76 -118.26
C GLN A 294 -18.31 -21.85 -117.10
N GLU A 295 -17.95 -20.57 -117.10
CA GLU A 295 -18.27 -19.61 -116.04
C GLU A 295 -19.63 -18.88 -116.21
N ASP A 296 -20.24 -18.90 -117.41
CA ASP A 296 -21.52 -18.22 -117.67
C ASP A 296 -22.72 -19.17 -117.43
N VAL A 297 -23.01 -19.39 -116.15
CA VAL A 297 -24.05 -20.32 -115.66
C VAL A 297 -25.46 -19.80 -115.96
N GLU A 298 -25.65 -18.47 -115.90
CA GLU A 298 -26.93 -17.82 -116.19
C GLU A 298 -27.30 -17.99 -117.67
N GLY A 299 -26.34 -17.81 -118.58
CA GLY A 299 -26.52 -18.04 -120.00
C GLY A 299 -26.81 -19.49 -120.38
N GLN A 300 -26.30 -20.47 -119.63
CA GLN A 300 -26.57 -21.91 -119.82
C GLN A 300 -27.97 -22.31 -119.34
N LEU A 301 -28.40 -21.78 -118.19
CA LEU A 301 -29.74 -22.03 -117.62
C LEU A 301 -30.87 -21.54 -118.52
N VAL A 302 -30.69 -20.40 -119.20
CA VAL A 302 -31.68 -19.87 -120.15
C VAL A 302 -31.88 -20.81 -121.34
N GLU A 303 -30.81 -21.39 -121.89
CA GLU A 303 -30.91 -22.33 -123.01
C GLU A 303 -31.43 -23.70 -122.59
N ILE A 304 -31.07 -24.17 -121.38
CA ILE A 304 -31.69 -25.35 -120.77
C ILE A 304 -33.20 -25.12 -120.62
N LYS A 305 -33.62 -23.95 -120.14
CA LYS A 305 -35.04 -23.58 -120.00
C LYS A 305 -35.76 -23.56 -121.34
N ASP A 306 -35.16 -22.99 -122.38
CA ASP A 306 -35.73 -22.96 -123.73
C ASP A 306 -35.83 -24.36 -124.35
N ALA A 307 -34.83 -25.22 -124.13
CA ALA A 307 -34.84 -26.61 -124.57
C ALA A 307 -35.91 -27.44 -123.83
N ILE A 308 -36.06 -27.29 -122.52
CA ILE A 308 -37.12 -27.94 -121.74
C ILE A 308 -38.50 -27.47 -122.21
N ARG A 309 -38.69 -26.16 -122.47
CA ARG A 309 -39.97 -25.66 -123.03
C ARG A 309 -40.23 -26.24 -124.42
N ALA A 310 -39.20 -26.40 -125.26
CA ALA A 310 -39.36 -27.02 -126.56
C ALA A 310 -39.69 -28.51 -126.46
N LEU A 311 -39.03 -29.26 -125.56
CA LEU A 311 -39.37 -30.67 -125.27
C LEU A 311 -40.79 -30.79 -124.73
N LYS A 312 -41.22 -29.88 -123.85
CA LYS A 312 -42.58 -29.85 -123.35
C LYS A 312 -43.61 -29.68 -124.48
N ARG A 313 -43.35 -28.78 -125.45
CA ARG A 313 -44.18 -28.66 -126.66
C ARG A 313 -44.16 -29.91 -127.54
N VAL A 314 -43.04 -30.62 -127.61
CA VAL A 314 -42.93 -31.88 -128.38
C VAL A 314 -43.67 -33.03 -127.68
N VAL A 315 -43.63 -33.09 -126.34
CA VAL A 315 -44.40 -34.06 -125.56
C VAL A 315 -45.88 -33.73 -125.59
N GLU A 316 -46.27 -32.45 -125.51
CA GLU A 316 -47.66 -32.03 -125.69
C GLU A 316 -48.18 -32.42 -127.08
N THR A 317 -47.41 -32.20 -128.16
CA THR A 317 -47.80 -32.65 -129.50
C THR A 317 -47.73 -34.17 -129.70
N ALA A 318 -46.86 -34.89 -128.97
CA ALA A 318 -46.84 -36.35 -128.95
C ALA A 318 -48.00 -36.93 -128.14
N GLN A 319 -48.42 -36.28 -127.05
CA GLN A 319 -49.60 -36.65 -126.26
C GLN A 319 -50.89 -36.39 -127.05
N GLU A 320 -50.95 -35.29 -127.79
CA GLU A 320 -52.01 -35.01 -128.77
C GLU A 320 -52.01 -36.05 -129.91
N ARG A 321 -50.83 -36.54 -130.36
CA ARG A 321 -50.74 -37.65 -131.32
C ARG A 321 -51.16 -38.98 -130.73
N THR A 322 -50.79 -39.31 -129.49
CA THR A 322 -51.28 -40.53 -128.83
C THR A 322 -52.78 -40.46 -128.53
N ALA A 323 -53.34 -39.26 -128.33
CA ALA A 323 -54.79 -39.05 -128.24
C ALA A 323 -55.50 -39.19 -129.60
N LEU A 324 -54.82 -38.88 -130.70
CA LEU A 324 -55.29 -39.11 -132.07
C LEU A 324 -55.05 -40.56 -132.56
N GLU A 325 -54.12 -41.30 -131.95
CA GLU A 325 -53.87 -42.74 -132.19
C GLU A 325 -54.81 -43.65 -131.36
N THR A 326 -55.76 -43.09 -130.59
CA THR A 326 -56.75 -43.85 -129.81
C THR A 326 -58.15 -44.00 -130.43
N GLU A 327 -58.42 -43.52 -131.66
CA GLU A 327 -59.72 -43.71 -132.38
C GLU A 327 -59.74 -44.84 -133.45
N THR A 328 -58.68 -45.64 -133.55
CA THR A 328 -58.79 -47.00 -134.09
C THR A 328 -58.32 -48.00 -133.03
N GLY A 329 -59.30 -48.50 -132.25
CA GLY A 329 -59.24 -49.72 -131.41
C GLY A 329 -58.07 -49.76 -130.41
N ILE A 330 -58.20 -49.37 -129.15
CA ILE A 330 -59.20 -49.71 -128.13
C ILE A 330 -59.49 -51.22 -128.04
N ALA A 331 -58.81 -51.89 -127.11
CA ALA A 331 -59.37 -52.65 -125.97
C ALA A 331 -58.24 -53.50 -125.36
N GLN A 332 -57.49 -52.95 -124.40
CA GLN A 332 -57.68 -53.08 -122.94
C GLN A 332 -56.94 -54.32 -122.35
N VAL A 333 -55.89 -54.19 -121.53
CA VAL A 333 -55.76 -53.49 -120.21
C VAL A 333 -56.52 -54.32 -119.17
N GLU A 334 -55.97 -54.80 -118.04
CA GLU A 334 -55.33 -54.12 -116.90
C GLU A 334 -54.52 -55.16 -116.09
N GLY A 335 -53.35 -54.82 -115.56
CA GLY A 335 -53.22 -54.21 -114.22
C GLY A 335 -52.24 -55.09 -113.41
N SER A 336 -51.53 -54.66 -112.38
CA SER A 336 -51.64 -53.49 -111.52
C SER A 336 -50.37 -53.42 -110.65
N ASN A 337 -50.11 -52.22 -110.12
CA ASN A 337 -49.04 -51.85 -109.19
C ASN A 337 -49.15 -52.47 -107.78
N LYS A 338 -48.07 -52.24 -107.00
CA LYS A 338 -47.88 -52.30 -105.52
C LYS A 338 -47.54 -53.72 -105.04
N SER A 339 -46.55 -53.97 -104.19
CA SER A 339 -45.86 -53.24 -103.11
C SER A 339 -44.47 -53.90 -102.92
N ASP A 340 -43.43 -53.25 -102.41
CA ASP A 340 -43.13 -53.29 -100.97
C ASP A 340 -42.13 -52.19 -100.59
N GLU A 341 -42.71 -51.10 -100.11
CA GLU A 341 -42.07 -50.08 -99.31
C GLU A 341 -42.34 -50.44 -97.83
N SER A 342 -41.50 -51.27 -97.20
CA SER A 342 -41.60 -51.46 -95.73
C SER A 342 -40.31 -51.80 -94.99
N GLN A 343 -39.19 -52.08 -95.67
CA GLN A 343 -38.00 -52.62 -94.98
C GLN A 343 -36.83 -51.64 -94.78
N TYR A 344 -36.95 -50.38 -95.20
CA TYR A 344 -35.81 -49.43 -95.19
C TYR A 344 -35.96 -48.19 -94.30
N LYS A 345 -36.98 -48.13 -93.44
CA LYS A 345 -37.20 -47.01 -92.49
C LYS A 345 -37.05 -47.37 -91.00
N ASP A 346 -36.98 -48.65 -90.64
CA ASP A 346 -36.93 -49.04 -89.21
C ASP A 346 -35.49 -49.05 -88.63
N ASP A 347 -34.47 -49.20 -89.48
CA ASP A 347 -33.08 -49.36 -89.02
C ASP A 347 -32.31 -48.04 -88.83
N ARG A 348 -32.74 -46.97 -89.50
CA ARG A 348 -32.16 -45.61 -89.31
C ARG A 348 -32.71 -44.94 -88.05
N SER A 349 -33.98 -45.22 -87.71
CA SER A 349 -34.64 -44.68 -86.52
C SER A 349 -34.11 -45.33 -85.23
N ARG A 350 -33.81 -46.64 -85.23
CA ARG A 350 -33.15 -47.31 -84.09
C ARG A 350 -31.73 -46.82 -83.85
N LYS A 351 -30.92 -46.61 -84.90
CA LYS A 351 -29.54 -46.08 -84.76
C LYS A 351 -29.49 -44.64 -84.22
N ILE A 352 -30.45 -43.78 -84.57
CA ILE A 352 -30.49 -42.39 -84.06
C ILE A 352 -30.96 -42.35 -82.59
N LEU A 353 -31.89 -43.23 -82.20
CA LEU A 353 -32.34 -43.37 -80.80
C LEU A 353 -31.28 -44.04 -79.90
N GLU A 354 -30.52 -45.02 -80.39
CA GLU A 354 -29.41 -45.64 -79.64
C GLU A 354 -28.23 -44.69 -79.45
N PHE A 355 -27.88 -43.86 -80.45
CA PHE A 355 -26.82 -42.86 -80.28
C PHE A 355 -27.23 -41.73 -79.31
N SER A 356 -28.49 -41.31 -79.35
CA SER A 356 -29.05 -40.30 -78.44
C SER A 356 -29.11 -40.79 -76.99
N THR A 357 -29.51 -42.04 -76.77
CA THR A 357 -29.59 -42.64 -75.43
C THR A 357 -28.21 -42.93 -74.86
N ALA A 358 -27.24 -43.37 -75.68
CA ALA A 358 -25.84 -43.53 -75.28
C ALA A 358 -25.20 -42.19 -74.88
N LYS A 359 -25.42 -41.11 -75.64
CA LYS A 359 -24.90 -39.76 -75.32
C LYS A 359 -25.55 -39.15 -74.08
N ARG A 360 -26.83 -39.46 -73.80
CA ARG A 360 -27.49 -39.09 -72.53
C ARG A 360 -26.97 -39.89 -71.34
N LYS A 361 -26.60 -41.16 -71.51
CA LYS A 361 -26.03 -41.99 -70.42
C LYS A 361 -24.63 -41.50 -70.02
N THR A 362 -23.80 -41.10 -70.98
CA THR A 362 -22.44 -40.55 -70.71
C THR A 362 -22.48 -39.15 -70.11
N LEU A 363 -23.41 -38.29 -70.55
CA LEU A 363 -23.63 -36.97 -69.91
C LEU A 363 -24.14 -37.10 -68.47
N LYS A 364 -25.04 -38.05 -68.19
CA LYS A 364 -25.51 -38.30 -66.82
C LYS A 364 -24.41 -38.86 -65.92
N SER A 365 -23.51 -39.70 -66.42
CA SER A 365 -22.37 -40.18 -65.63
C SER A 365 -21.40 -39.05 -65.29
N HIS A 366 -21.04 -38.19 -66.25
CA HIS A 366 -20.16 -37.04 -66.00
C HIS A 366 -20.75 -36.03 -65.01
N ILE A 367 -22.05 -35.72 -65.11
CA ILE A 367 -22.72 -34.84 -64.15
C ILE A 367 -22.76 -35.48 -62.74
N SER A 368 -22.88 -36.80 -62.64
CA SER A 368 -22.82 -37.50 -61.35
C SER A 368 -21.42 -37.50 -60.73
N THR A 369 -20.36 -37.54 -61.56
CA THR A 369 -18.96 -37.45 -61.10
C THR A 369 -18.64 -36.04 -60.61
N ILE A 370 -19.04 -35.01 -61.36
CA ILE A 370 -18.87 -33.60 -60.97
C ILE A 370 -19.65 -33.29 -59.67
N LYS A 371 -20.85 -33.85 -59.51
CA LYS A 371 -21.60 -33.72 -58.24
C LYS A 371 -20.97 -34.47 -57.07
N LYS A 372 -20.15 -35.51 -57.27
CA LYS A 372 -19.44 -36.20 -56.19
C LYS A 372 -18.14 -35.48 -55.79
N GLU A 373 -17.45 -34.85 -56.74
CA GLU A 373 -16.27 -34.02 -56.45
C GLU A 373 -16.63 -32.73 -55.71
N ASN A 374 -17.78 -32.12 -56.02
CA ASN A 374 -18.23 -30.89 -55.36
C ASN A 374 -18.92 -31.09 -54.00
N ASN A 375 -19.18 -32.34 -53.57
CA ASN A 375 -19.88 -32.64 -52.30
C ASN A 375 -19.06 -33.49 -51.32
N SER A 376 -17.73 -33.56 -51.49
CA SER A 376 -16.83 -34.09 -50.46
C SER A 376 -16.31 -32.93 -49.59
N PRO A 377 -16.36 -33.03 -48.25
CA PRO A 377 -16.20 -31.90 -47.35
C PRO A 377 -14.74 -31.49 -47.25
N ASN A 378 -14.37 -30.39 -47.91
CA ASN A 378 -13.13 -29.68 -47.64
C ASN A 378 -13.43 -28.24 -47.19
N VAL A 379 -14.28 -28.13 -46.18
CA VAL A 379 -14.36 -26.96 -45.29
C VAL A 379 -14.24 -27.48 -43.86
N SER A 380 -13.02 -27.89 -43.52
CA SER A 380 -12.63 -28.15 -42.13
C SER A 380 -11.21 -27.64 -41.83
N VAL A 381 -10.80 -26.55 -42.49
CA VAL A 381 -9.50 -25.89 -42.24
C VAL A 381 -9.65 -24.42 -41.80
N LEU A 382 -10.88 -23.87 -41.71
CA LEU A 382 -11.11 -22.52 -41.18
C LEU A 382 -11.86 -22.52 -39.84
N SER A 383 -11.43 -23.36 -38.90
CA SER A 383 -11.86 -23.28 -37.49
C SER A 383 -10.72 -23.47 -36.48
N LYS A 384 -9.46 -23.25 -36.89
CA LYS A 384 -8.29 -23.25 -36.00
C LYS A 384 -7.42 -22.01 -36.24
N LEU A 385 -8.01 -20.83 -36.08
CA LEU A 385 -7.31 -19.55 -35.89
C LEU A 385 -8.34 -18.54 -35.38
N ASN A 386 -8.79 -18.78 -34.14
CA ASN A 386 -9.35 -17.76 -33.26
C ASN A 386 -9.44 -18.35 -31.83
N MET A 387 -8.26 -18.49 -31.21
CA MET A 387 -7.97 -18.14 -29.82
C MET A 387 -6.48 -17.84 -29.74
#